data_AF-A0A350MPL2-F1
#
_entry.id   AF-A0A350MPL2-F1
#
_cell.length_a   1.000
_cell.length_b   1.000
_cell.length_c   1.000
_cell.angle_alpha   90.00
_cell.angle_beta   90.00
_cell.angle_gamma   90.00
#
_symmetry.space_group_name_H-M   'P 1'
#
loop_
_entity.id
_entity.type
_entity.pdbx_description
1 polymer ?
#
loop_
_entity_poly.entity_id
_entity_poly.type
_entity_poly.pdbx_seq_one_letter_code
_entity_poly.pdbx_strand_id
1 'polypeptide(L)'
;MKIKILFSFVLFLALIGACEPKTEEFIGNKGDADFSRYIALGNSLTSGYADGALYKSAQSMSYPAILAQQFKKVGGGDFIQPIVENEDGLFDGKLVLGYSMDCRGESSLSPIDADGNPVGYPAAIQPIGYTVNNLGVPGAKVTHLIFSGYGNPLGLQQDPPTANPYFVRMASDTGASVLAEAMKQNPTFFTLWIGNNDVLGYATSGGENNTSNESITPEATFSYAYELLINTLTSNGAKGALANIPDITAIPFFNTIPAMGLLLDENAANALNEAYDQAEMLIQSMGLPNFSYGFHFKAGYNAFVIEDRNFPYPVPAALRVRQAKPNELILLTTPQD
;
A
#
# COMPACT_ATOMS: atom_id res chain seq x y z
N MET A 1 54.90 15.92 42.47
CA MET A 1 53.58 15.84 43.14
C MET A 1 52.58 16.91 42.69
N LYS A 2 53.01 18.15 42.38
CA LYS A 2 52.10 19.27 42.03
C LYS A 2 51.37 19.15 40.67
N ILE A 3 51.97 18.50 39.66
CA ILE A 3 51.37 18.35 38.31
C ILE A 3 50.25 17.29 38.25
N LYS A 4 50.37 16.20 39.04
CA LYS A 4 49.32 15.16 39.10
C LYS A 4 48.03 15.67 39.75
N ILE A 5 48.14 16.56 40.73
CA ILE A 5 46.98 17.19 41.39
C ILE A 5 46.25 18.13 40.43
N LEU A 6 47.00 18.88 39.59
CA LEU A 6 46.42 19.77 38.59
C LEU A 6 45.63 18.99 37.52
N PHE A 7 46.16 17.85 37.06
CA PHE A 7 45.48 16.99 36.09
C PHE A 7 44.21 16.35 36.65
N SER A 8 44.23 15.89 37.90
CA SER A 8 43.04 15.40 38.59
C SER A 8 42.00 16.49 38.81
N PHE A 9 42.41 17.73 39.06
CA PHE A 9 41.49 18.86 39.24
C PHE A 9 40.83 19.30 37.92
N VAL A 10 41.58 19.31 36.81
CA VAL A 10 41.06 19.61 35.47
C VAL A 10 40.10 18.52 34.99
N LEU A 11 40.40 17.24 35.24
CA LEU A 11 39.51 16.12 34.91
C LEU A 11 38.22 16.16 35.75
N PHE A 12 38.33 16.53 37.02
CA PHE A 12 37.16 16.73 37.88
C PHE A 12 36.30 17.91 37.40
N LEU A 13 36.91 19.05 37.04
CA LEU A 13 36.19 20.20 36.45
C LEU A 13 35.52 19.88 35.10
N ALA A 14 36.14 19.04 34.26
CA ALA A 14 35.56 18.60 32.99
C ALA A 14 34.33 17.68 33.20
N LEU A 15 34.29 16.91 34.29
CA LEU A 15 33.16 16.05 34.65
C LEU A 15 31.96 16.84 35.22
N ILE A 16 32.18 17.99 35.87
CA ILE A 16 31.11 18.89 36.36
C ILE A 16 30.65 19.89 35.28
N GLY A 17 31.45 20.09 34.23
CA GLY A 17 31.14 20.97 33.09
C GLY A 17 30.48 20.27 31.90
N ALA A 18 30.25 18.97 31.98
CA ALA A 18 29.43 18.25 31.01
C ALA A 18 27.97 18.70 31.20
N CYS A 19 27.57 19.76 30.51
CA CYS A 19 26.16 20.05 30.27
C CYS A 19 25.54 18.79 29.67
N GLU A 20 24.76 18.07 30.46
CA GLU A 20 23.76 17.17 29.91
C GLU A 20 22.98 18.01 28.90
N PRO A 21 22.95 17.63 27.60
CA PRO A 21 22.11 18.33 26.65
C PRO A 21 20.70 18.21 27.21
N LYS A 22 20.19 19.32 27.76
CA LYS A 22 18.80 19.42 28.18
C LYS A 22 18.02 19.26 26.89
N THR A 23 17.62 18.04 26.59
CA THR A 23 16.58 17.79 25.61
C THR A 23 15.41 18.58 26.13
N GLU A 24 15.07 19.67 25.43
CA GLU A 24 13.84 20.37 25.72
C GLU A 24 12.73 19.34 25.61
N GLU A 25 12.16 18.97 26.74
CA GLU A 25 11.08 18.02 26.79
C GLU A 25 9.94 18.65 26.00
N PHE A 26 9.50 18.00 24.92
CA PHE A 26 8.41 18.52 24.12
C PHE A 26 7.14 18.53 24.96
N ILE A 27 6.74 19.72 25.41
CA ILE A 27 5.48 19.93 26.11
C ILE A 27 4.42 20.14 25.03
N GLY A 28 3.61 19.11 24.78
CA GLY A 28 2.50 19.20 23.85
C GLY A 28 1.52 20.30 24.25
N ASN A 29 1.05 21.07 23.27
CA ASN A 29 -0.01 22.07 23.42
C ASN A 29 -1.03 21.85 22.30
N LYS A 30 -2.32 21.81 22.65
CA LYS A 30 -3.40 21.61 21.67
C LYS A 30 -3.84 22.89 20.95
N GLY A 31 -3.34 24.06 21.36
CA GLY A 31 -3.85 25.35 20.91
C GLY A 31 -5.37 25.42 21.08
N ASP A 32 -6.06 25.74 19.98
CA ASP A 32 -7.53 25.80 19.93
C ASP A 32 -8.19 24.48 19.49
N ALA A 33 -7.41 23.42 19.26
CA ALA A 33 -7.96 22.13 18.84
C ALA A 33 -8.66 21.40 20.00
N ASP A 34 -9.71 20.64 19.69
CA ASP A 34 -10.40 19.79 20.66
C ASP A 34 -10.24 18.32 20.27
N PHE A 35 -9.35 17.60 20.95
CA PHE A 35 -9.09 16.18 20.72
C PHE A 35 -9.97 15.24 21.59
N SER A 36 -11.00 15.76 22.26
CA SER A 36 -11.84 14.96 23.17
C SER A 36 -12.55 13.80 22.46
N ARG A 37 -12.90 13.94 21.18
CA ARG A 37 -13.45 12.88 20.32
C ARG A 37 -12.73 12.85 18.99
N TYR A 38 -11.51 12.28 19.02
CA TYR A 38 -10.68 12.08 17.83
C TYR A 38 -11.15 10.85 17.03
N ILE A 39 -11.36 11.02 15.72
CA ILE A 39 -11.66 9.94 14.77
C ILE A 39 -10.67 9.98 13.59
N ALA A 40 -10.20 8.83 13.15
CA ALA A 40 -9.34 8.71 11.97
C ALA A 40 -10.05 7.94 10.86
N LEU A 41 -10.06 8.48 9.64
CA LEU A 41 -10.61 7.84 8.46
C LEU A 41 -9.49 7.71 7.41
N GLY A 42 -9.47 6.59 6.70
CA GLY A 42 -8.50 6.37 5.65
C GLY A 42 -8.41 4.91 5.25
N ASN A 43 -7.21 4.47 4.87
CA ASN A 43 -7.00 3.12 4.36
C ASN A 43 -6.02 2.28 5.20
N SER A 44 -5.20 1.45 4.56
CA SER A 44 -4.21 0.57 5.17
C SER A 44 -3.25 1.33 6.10
N LEU A 45 -2.75 2.49 5.68
CA LEU A 45 -1.83 3.32 6.49
C LEU A 45 -2.50 3.79 7.79
N THR A 46 -3.77 4.19 7.71
CA THR A 46 -4.59 4.59 8.85
C THR A 46 -4.86 3.41 9.79
N SER A 47 -5.12 2.23 9.23
CA SER A 47 -5.45 1.03 10.00
C SER A 47 -4.27 0.43 10.77
N GLY A 48 -3.03 0.74 10.37
CA GLY A 48 -1.82 0.05 10.84
C GLY A 48 -1.55 -1.27 10.13
N TYR A 49 -1.89 -1.35 8.83
CA TYR A 49 -1.49 -2.47 7.98
C TYR A 49 0.01 -2.39 7.71
N ALA A 50 0.73 -3.50 7.92
CA ALA A 50 2.17 -3.57 7.73
C ALA A 50 2.56 -4.98 7.29
N ASP A 51 3.71 -5.11 6.64
CA ASP A 51 4.30 -6.41 6.27
C ASP A 51 3.32 -7.34 5.55
N GLY A 52 2.41 -6.79 4.73
CA GLY A 52 1.43 -7.60 4.01
C GLY A 52 0.22 -8.05 4.83
N ALA A 53 0.04 -7.64 6.09
CA ALA A 53 -1.11 -8.01 6.93
C ALA A 53 -1.60 -6.92 7.90
N LEU A 54 -2.79 -7.13 8.49
CA LEU A 54 -3.30 -6.35 9.63
C LEU A 54 -3.20 -7.19 10.91
N TYR A 55 -2.36 -6.78 11.85
CA TYR A 55 -2.05 -7.55 13.07
C TYR A 55 -1.77 -6.63 14.27
N LYS A 56 -1.81 -7.19 15.49
CA LYS A 56 -1.86 -6.44 16.75
C LYS A 56 -0.76 -5.41 16.92
N SER A 57 0.51 -5.81 16.85
CA SER A 57 1.61 -4.88 17.13
C SER A 57 1.72 -3.78 16.08
N ALA A 58 1.48 -4.04 14.79
CA ALA A 58 1.43 -3.02 13.76
C ALA A 58 0.30 -1.99 13.96
N GLN A 59 -0.89 -2.41 14.40
CA GLN A 59 -1.99 -1.49 14.71
C GLN A 59 -1.65 -0.52 15.84
N SER A 60 -0.81 -0.93 16.79
CA SER A 60 -0.33 -0.04 17.87
C SER A 60 0.62 1.06 17.36
N MET A 61 1.23 0.84 16.20
CA MET A 61 2.17 1.74 15.52
C MET A 61 1.52 2.52 14.37
N SER A 62 0.19 2.41 14.19
CA SER A 62 -0.52 3.21 13.19
C SER A 62 -0.37 4.70 13.51
N TYR A 63 -0.29 5.54 12.47
CA TYR A 63 -0.14 6.99 12.70
C TYR A 63 -1.28 7.57 13.57
N PRO A 64 -2.55 7.13 13.46
CA PRO A 64 -3.61 7.62 14.36
C PRO A 64 -3.39 7.19 15.81
N ALA A 65 -2.88 5.97 16.06
CA ALA A 65 -2.56 5.52 17.41
C ALA A 65 -1.44 6.36 18.03
N ILE A 66 -0.39 6.66 17.26
CA ILE A 66 0.71 7.51 17.69
C ILE A 66 0.22 8.94 17.98
N LEU A 67 -0.62 9.51 17.11
CA LEU A 67 -1.23 10.83 17.32
C LEU A 67 -2.12 10.84 18.57
N ALA A 68 -2.97 9.83 18.74
CA ALA A 68 -3.86 9.71 19.89
C ALA A 68 -3.09 9.65 21.22
N GLN A 69 -1.95 8.95 21.26
CA GLN A 69 -1.07 8.94 22.43
C GLN A 69 -0.58 10.36 22.78
N GLN A 70 -0.26 11.21 21.78
CA GLN A 70 0.12 12.59 22.04
C GLN A 70 -1.10 13.46 22.42
N PHE A 71 -2.24 13.28 21.76
CA PHE A 71 -3.46 14.01 22.09
C PHE A 71 -3.94 13.73 23.51
N LYS A 72 -3.77 12.50 24.01
CA LYS A 72 -4.09 12.13 25.39
C LYS A 72 -3.36 13.02 26.40
N LYS A 73 -2.11 13.39 26.14
CA LYS A 73 -1.29 14.25 27.03
C LYS A 73 -1.83 15.68 27.16
N VAL A 74 -2.67 16.12 26.21
CA VAL A 74 -3.24 17.47 26.17
C VAL A 74 -4.76 17.47 26.36
N GLY A 75 -5.32 16.41 26.94
CA GLY A 75 -6.75 16.29 27.26
C GLY A 75 -7.60 15.67 26.14
N GLY A 76 -6.97 14.91 25.23
CA GLY A 76 -7.67 14.07 24.26
C GLY A 76 -8.41 12.89 24.90
N GLY A 77 -9.40 12.37 24.19
CA GLY A 77 -10.20 11.21 24.60
C GLY A 77 -9.43 9.89 24.52
N ASP A 78 -10.13 8.80 24.81
CA ASP A 78 -9.64 7.46 24.48
C ASP A 78 -9.71 7.23 22.96
N PHE A 79 -8.79 6.41 22.45
CA PHE A 79 -8.72 6.05 21.04
C PHE A 79 -8.78 4.54 20.88
N ILE A 80 -9.94 4.05 20.47
CA ILE A 80 -10.29 2.65 20.33
C ILE A 80 -10.01 2.22 18.89
N GLN A 81 -9.33 1.09 18.73
CA GLN A 81 -9.01 0.50 17.42
C GLN A 81 -9.66 -0.88 17.28
N PRO A 82 -10.01 -1.32 16.06
CA PRO A 82 -10.52 -2.66 15.80
C PRO A 82 -9.37 -3.68 15.80
N ILE A 83 -8.76 -3.92 16.96
CA ILE A 83 -7.54 -4.73 17.08
C ILE A 83 -7.80 -6.16 16.58
N VAL A 84 -6.88 -6.69 15.78
CA VAL A 84 -6.75 -8.10 15.44
C VAL A 84 -5.88 -8.71 16.53
N GLU A 85 -6.45 -9.52 17.43
CA GLU A 85 -5.78 -10.00 18.65
C GLU A 85 -4.80 -11.16 18.40
N ASN A 86 -3.93 -11.02 17.41
CA ASN A 86 -2.83 -11.93 17.12
C ASN A 86 -1.72 -11.20 16.32
N GLU A 87 -0.58 -11.86 16.15
CA GLU A 87 0.53 -11.33 15.34
C GLU A 87 0.55 -11.88 13.91
N ASP A 88 -0.18 -12.94 13.59
CA ASP A 88 -0.11 -13.63 12.29
C ASP A 88 -0.91 -12.93 11.19
N GLY A 89 -1.82 -12.03 11.57
CA GLY A 89 -2.67 -11.29 10.65
C GLY A 89 -4.14 -11.66 10.75
N LEU A 90 -4.97 -10.81 10.15
CA LEU A 90 -6.36 -11.16 9.88
C LEU A 90 -6.46 -12.15 8.72
N PHE A 91 -5.64 -12.00 7.68
CA PHE A 91 -5.57 -12.89 6.52
C PHE A 91 -4.12 -13.29 6.26
N ASP A 92 -3.95 -14.31 5.41
CA ASP A 92 -2.63 -14.72 4.91
C ASP A 92 -1.91 -13.59 4.17
N GLY A 93 -0.59 -13.73 4.04
CA GLY A 93 0.28 -12.78 3.34
C GLY A 93 1.15 -11.93 4.25
N LYS A 94 1.17 -12.21 5.56
CA LYS A 94 2.16 -11.58 6.45
C LYS A 94 3.56 -12.05 6.08
N LEU A 95 4.44 -11.08 5.86
CA LEU A 95 5.86 -11.28 5.58
C LEU A 95 6.69 -11.00 6.83
N VAL A 96 7.83 -11.68 6.93
CA VAL A 96 8.88 -11.43 7.90
C VAL A 96 10.23 -11.42 7.20
N LEU A 97 11.23 -10.81 7.83
CA LEU A 97 12.60 -10.90 7.33
C LEU A 97 13.17 -12.29 7.66
N GLY A 98 13.60 -13.01 6.64
CA GLY A 98 14.20 -14.34 6.79
C GLY A 98 15.16 -14.66 5.65
N TYR A 99 15.80 -15.83 5.72
CA TYR A 99 16.71 -16.26 4.68
C TYR A 99 15.94 -16.84 3.49
N SER A 100 16.25 -16.37 2.28
CA SER A 100 15.79 -16.94 1.02
C SER A 100 16.97 -17.17 0.08
N MET A 101 16.84 -18.15 -0.82
CA MET A 101 17.83 -18.46 -1.85
C MET A 101 17.36 -17.86 -3.17
N ASP A 102 18.20 -17.07 -3.81
CA ASP A 102 17.90 -16.49 -5.11
C ASP A 102 18.05 -17.49 -6.27
N CYS A 103 17.74 -17.07 -7.50
CA CYS A 103 17.87 -17.90 -8.70
C CYS A 103 19.32 -18.27 -9.06
N ARG A 104 20.31 -17.65 -8.39
CA ARG A 104 21.73 -17.95 -8.54
C ARG A 104 22.24 -18.92 -7.48
N GLY A 105 21.35 -19.36 -6.56
CA GLY A 105 21.70 -20.25 -5.46
C GLY A 105 22.33 -19.52 -4.27
N GLU A 106 22.29 -18.18 -4.22
CA GLU A 106 22.86 -17.38 -3.15
C GLU A 106 21.82 -17.13 -2.06
N SER A 107 22.19 -17.37 -0.80
CA SER A 107 21.30 -17.13 0.35
C SER A 107 21.50 -15.74 0.93
N SER A 108 20.42 -14.98 1.11
CA SER A 108 20.43 -13.65 1.72
C SER A 108 19.15 -13.37 2.50
N LEU A 109 19.13 -12.28 3.28
CA LEU A 109 17.91 -11.85 3.97
C LEU A 109 16.95 -11.21 2.97
N SER A 110 15.70 -11.69 2.94
CA SER A 110 14.61 -11.15 2.14
C SER A 110 13.29 -11.22 2.92
N PRO A 111 12.23 -10.53 2.45
CA PRO A 111 10.88 -10.85 2.87
C PRO A 111 10.57 -12.31 2.52
N ILE A 112 10.05 -13.06 3.48
CA ILE A 112 9.52 -14.42 3.33
C ILE A 112 8.16 -14.50 4.03
N ASP A 113 7.32 -15.48 3.69
CA ASP A 113 6.08 -15.72 4.42
C ASP A 113 6.34 -16.03 5.90
N ALA A 114 5.50 -15.48 6.78
CA ALA A 114 5.64 -15.62 8.22
C ALA A 114 5.30 -17.02 8.77
N ASP A 115 4.74 -17.92 7.93
CA ASP A 115 4.23 -19.25 8.31
C ASP A 115 3.32 -19.22 9.57
N GLY A 116 2.46 -18.19 9.63
CA GLY A 116 1.55 -17.94 10.74
C GLY A 116 0.17 -18.60 10.56
N ASN A 117 -0.67 -18.49 11.58
CA ASN A 117 -2.06 -18.98 11.55
C ASN A 117 -3.04 -17.79 11.65
N PRO A 118 -3.31 -17.06 10.56
CA PRO A 118 -4.26 -15.95 10.59
C PRO A 118 -5.67 -16.41 10.96
N VAL A 119 -6.41 -15.53 11.60
CA VAL A 119 -7.69 -15.88 12.27
C VAL A 119 -8.93 -15.55 11.44
N GLY A 120 -8.78 -14.83 10.33
CA GLY A 120 -9.89 -14.35 9.51
C GLY A 120 -10.16 -15.30 8.36
N TYR A 121 -11.43 -15.69 8.23
CA TYR A 121 -11.96 -16.25 7.00
C TYR A 121 -12.80 -15.16 6.31
N PRO A 122 -12.40 -14.65 5.13
CA PRO A 122 -13.04 -13.46 4.53
C PRO A 122 -14.56 -13.54 4.52
N ALA A 123 -15.15 -14.66 4.08
CA ALA A 123 -16.60 -14.80 3.96
C ALA A 123 -17.35 -15.05 5.31
N ALA A 124 -16.64 -15.18 6.43
CA ALA A 124 -17.23 -15.35 7.77
C ALA A 124 -16.89 -14.19 8.73
N ILE A 125 -16.29 -13.11 8.24
CA ILE A 125 -16.01 -11.93 9.06
C ILE A 125 -17.32 -11.32 9.59
N GLN A 126 -17.33 -11.02 10.88
CA GLN A 126 -18.45 -10.40 11.60
C GLN A 126 -18.01 -9.09 12.28
N PRO A 127 -18.96 -8.19 12.60
CA PRO A 127 -18.68 -7.01 13.42
C PRO A 127 -18.08 -7.37 14.78
N ILE A 128 -17.13 -6.55 15.25
CA ILE A 128 -16.50 -6.70 16.58
C ILE A 128 -17.43 -6.33 17.74
N GLY A 129 -18.58 -5.71 17.45
CA GLY A 129 -19.62 -5.41 18.44
C GLY A 129 -19.35 -4.18 19.32
N TYR A 130 -18.31 -3.40 19.04
CA TYR A 130 -18.03 -2.14 19.72
C TYR A 130 -17.60 -1.04 18.73
N THR A 131 -17.81 0.21 19.12
CA THR A 131 -17.46 1.39 18.33
C THR A 131 -15.97 1.67 18.39
N VAL A 132 -15.38 2.06 17.27
CA VAL A 132 -13.95 2.36 17.14
C VAL A 132 -13.70 3.77 16.60
N ASN A 133 -12.61 4.38 17.06
CA ASN A 133 -12.15 5.68 16.60
C ASN A 133 -11.30 5.57 15.33
N ASN A 134 -10.58 4.47 15.15
CA ASN A 134 -9.82 4.20 13.93
C ASN A 134 -10.68 3.50 12.89
N LEU A 135 -11.12 4.25 11.89
CA LEU A 135 -11.90 3.80 10.74
C LEU A 135 -11.02 3.68 9.47
N GLY A 136 -9.77 3.26 9.64
CA GLY A 136 -8.88 2.93 8.53
C GLY A 136 -9.23 1.58 7.89
N VAL A 137 -9.47 1.58 6.58
CA VAL A 137 -9.91 0.38 5.84
C VAL A 137 -8.88 -0.01 4.76
N PRO A 138 -8.05 -1.05 4.98
CA PRO A 138 -7.12 -1.53 3.96
C PRO A 138 -7.79 -1.74 2.59
N GLY A 139 -7.16 -1.21 1.54
CA GLY A 139 -7.67 -1.25 0.16
C GLY A 139 -8.78 -0.25 -0.18
N ALA A 140 -9.25 0.58 0.76
CA ALA A 140 -10.31 1.53 0.46
C ALA A 140 -9.86 2.67 -0.48
N LYS A 141 -10.74 3.01 -1.44
CA LYS A 141 -10.72 4.23 -2.29
C LYS A 141 -11.64 5.28 -1.68
N VAL A 142 -11.55 6.54 -2.13
CA VAL A 142 -12.38 7.63 -1.56
C VAL A 142 -13.88 7.34 -1.60
N THR A 143 -14.38 6.74 -2.69
CA THR A 143 -15.80 6.43 -2.89
C THR A 143 -16.32 5.37 -1.92
N HIS A 144 -15.46 4.44 -1.48
CA HIS A 144 -15.85 3.41 -0.53
C HIS A 144 -16.25 4.00 0.83
N LEU A 145 -15.63 5.10 1.24
CA LEU A 145 -15.90 5.71 2.55
C LEU A 145 -17.33 6.28 2.64
N ILE A 146 -17.91 6.67 1.51
CA ILE A 146 -19.28 7.21 1.42
C ILE A 146 -20.31 6.16 0.99
N PHE A 147 -19.88 4.94 0.63
CA PHE A 147 -20.75 3.89 0.11
C PHE A 147 -21.58 3.26 1.23
N SER A 148 -22.91 3.41 1.16
CA SER A 148 -23.83 2.74 2.09
C SER A 148 -23.87 1.25 1.77
N GLY A 149 -23.65 0.43 2.80
CA GLY A 149 -23.56 -1.03 2.66
C GLY A 149 -22.14 -1.56 2.50
N TYR A 150 -21.11 -0.70 2.54
CA TYR A 150 -19.71 -1.13 2.48
C TYR A 150 -19.32 -2.10 3.62
N GLY A 151 -20.06 -2.03 4.73
CA GLY A 151 -19.90 -2.87 5.90
C GLY A 151 -20.82 -4.10 5.93
N ASN A 152 -21.53 -4.42 4.85
CA ASN A 152 -22.46 -5.55 4.82
C ASN A 152 -21.72 -6.89 4.62
N PRO A 153 -21.75 -7.84 5.58
CA PRO A 153 -21.10 -9.15 5.40
C PRO A 153 -21.53 -9.90 4.14
N LEU A 154 -22.78 -9.76 3.70
CA LEU A 154 -23.27 -10.39 2.47
C LEU A 154 -22.63 -9.83 1.19
N GLY A 155 -22.10 -8.60 1.27
CA GLY A 155 -21.35 -7.97 0.18
C GLY A 155 -19.99 -8.61 -0.10
N LEU A 156 -19.46 -9.40 0.85
CA LEU A 156 -18.18 -10.11 0.71
C LEU A 156 -18.27 -11.30 -0.26
N GLN A 157 -19.49 -11.81 -0.51
CA GLN A 157 -19.73 -12.96 -1.37
C GLN A 157 -20.23 -12.57 -2.77
N GLN A 158 -20.29 -11.27 -3.09
CA GLN A 158 -20.67 -10.77 -4.42
C GLN A 158 -19.48 -10.84 -5.38
N ASP A 159 -19.76 -10.86 -6.69
CA ASP A 159 -18.74 -10.79 -7.75
C ASP A 159 -19.07 -9.65 -8.74
N PRO A 160 -18.37 -8.51 -8.70
CA PRO A 160 -17.30 -8.18 -7.76
C PRO A 160 -17.80 -7.93 -6.32
N PRO A 161 -16.95 -8.07 -5.29
CA PRO A 161 -17.31 -7.78 -3.90
C PRO A 161 -17.75 -6.32 -3.71
N THR A 162 -18.83 -6.09 -2.96
CA THR A 162 -19.35 -4.75 -2.65
C THR A 162 -19.07 -4.29 -1.22
N ALA A 163 -18.54 -5.18 -0.38
CA ALA A 163 -18.12 -4.90 0.98
C ALA A 163 -16.62 -5.15 1.15
N ASN A 164 -16.05 -4.59 2.22
CA ASN A 164 -14.67 -4.82 2.60
C ASN A 164 -14.60 -5.53 3.96
N PRO A 165 -13.86 -6.65 4.06
CA PRO A 165 -13.88 -7.46 5.28
C PRO A 165 -13.34 -6.70 6.50
N TYR A 166 -12.39 -5.77 6.31
CA TYR A 166 -11.90 -4.94 7.41
C TYR A 166 -12.97 -3.97 7.91
N PHE A 167 -13.77 -3.37 7.02
CA PHE A 167 -14.85 -2.48 7.44
C PHE A 167 -16.07 -3.21 8.00
N VAL A 168 -16.37 -4.43 7.52
CA VAL A 168 -17.41 -5.29 8.11
C VAL A 168 -17.18 -5.49 9.62
N ARG A 169 -15.92 -5.59 10.06
CA ARG A 169 -15.57 -5.65 11.49
C ARG A 169 -15.98 -4.42 12.27
N MET A 170 -16.01 -3.24 11.65
CA MET A 170 -16.25 -1.93 12.29
C MET A 170 -17.70 -1.45 12.14
N ALA A 171 -18.44 -1.99 11.18
CA ALA A 171 -19.79 -1.54 10.86
C ALA A 171 -20.78 -1.85 11.99
N SER A 172 -21.62 -0.88 12.34
CA SER A 172 -22.66 -1.08 13.36
C SER A 172 -23.96 -1.66 12.79
N ASP A 173 -24.16 -1.57 11.47
CA ASP A 173 -25.30 -2.14 10.75
C ASP A 173 -24.94 -2.43 9.28
N THR A 174 -25.79 -3.20 8.58
CA THR A 174 -25.55 -3.62 7.19
C THR A 174 -25.67 -2.49 6.16
N GLY A 175 -26.19 -1.32 6.53
CA GLY A 175 -26.31 -0.14 5.68
C GLY A 175 -25.19 0.89 5.92
N ALA A 176 -24.30 0.64 6.87
CA ALA A 176 -23.27 1.58 7.28
C ALA A 176 -22.29 1.92 6.13
N SER A 177 -21.85 3.19 6.14
CA SER A 177 -20.67 3.66 5.44
C SER A 177 -19.63 4.11 6.47
N VAL A 178 -18.36 4.22 6.07
CA VAL A 178 -17.28 4.68 6.96
C VAL A 178 -17.60 6.09 7.49
N LEU A 179 -18.09 6.97 6.61
CA LEU A 179 -18.51 8.32 6.97
C LEU A 179 -19.66 8.31 8.00
N ALA A 180 -20.66 7.44 7.83
CA ALA A 180 -21.77 7.34 8.78
C ALA A 180 -21.30 6.87 10.16
N GLU A 181 -20.40 5.89 10.23
CA GLU A 181 -19.80 5.41 11.49
C GLU A 181 -18.98 6.49 12.21
N ALA A 182 -18.26 7.33 11.45
CA ALA A 182 -17.57 8.48 12.02
C ALA A 182 -18.55 9.49 12.63
N MET A 183 -19.62 9.83 11.91
CA MET A 183 -20.57 10.86 12.36
C MET A 183 -21.43 10.43 13.55
N LYS A 184 -21.71 9.13 13.72
CA LYS A 184 -22.38 8.58 14.92
C LYS A 184 -21.62 8.91 16.22
N GLN A 185 -20.32 9.18 16.13
CA GLN A 185 -19.44 9.49 17.29
C GLN A 185 -19.34 10.98 17.59
N ASN A 186 -19.99 11.85 16.79
CA ASN A 186 -19.99 13.31 16.94
C ASN A 186 -18.57 13.90 17.12
N PRO A 187 -17.64 13.68 16.17
CA PRO A 187 -16.23 14.00 16.34
C PRO A 187 -15.98 15.48 16.64
N THR A 188 -14.92 15.78 17.39
CA THR A 188 -14.42 17.15 17.59
C THR A 188 -13.17 17.43 16.76
N PHE A 189 -12.39 16.38 16.49
CA PHE A 189 -11.24 16.42 15.61
C PHE A 189 -11.16 15.17 14.74
N PHE A 190 -10.76 15.30 13.48
CA PHE A 190 -10.51 14.15 12.60
C PHE A 190 -9.19 14.23 11.85
N THR A 191 -8.68 13.07 11.46
CA THR A 191 -7.66 12.98 10.39
C THR A 191 -8.23 12.18 9.24
N LEU A 192 -8.07 12.68 8.02
CA LEU A 192 -8.47 12.01 6.78
C LEU A 192 -7.23 11.79 5.89
N TRP A 193 -6.85 10.54 5.68
CA TRP A 193 -5.81 10.17 4.71
C TRP A 193 -6.33 9.08 3.77
N ILE A 194 -6.89 9.52 2.65
CA ILE A 194 -7.50 8.65 1.65
C ILE A 194 -7.19 9.17 0.26
N GLY A 195 -7.19 8.28 -0.73
CA GLY A 195 -7.08 8.64 -2.14
C GLY A 195 -5.90 8.02 -2.88
N ASN A 196 -4.87 7.52 -2.20
CA ASN A 196 -3.76 6.85 -2.90
C ASN A 196 -4.22 5.58 -3.64
N ASN A 197 -5.16 4.81 -3.07
CA ASN A 197 -5.68 3.60 -3.72
C ASN A 197 -6.51 3.89 -4.98
N ASP A 198 -6.99 5.12 -5.16
CA ASP A 198 -7.71 5.55 -6.36
C ASP A 198 -6.83 5.54 -7.62
N VAL A 199 -5.50 5.49 -7.46
CA VAL A 199 -4.52 5.35 -8.56
C VAL A 199 -3.58 4.15 -8.35
N LEU A 200 -3.22 3.83 -7.10
CA LEU A 200 -2.23 2.79 -6.78
C LEU A 200 -2.67 1.40 -7.24
N GLY A 201 -3.95 1.03 -7.07
CA GLY A 201 -4.46 -0.27 -7.52
C GLY A 201 -4.33 -0.45 -9.03
N TYR A 202 -4.66 0.60 -9.80
CA TYR A 202 -4.46 0.63 -11.25
C TYR A 202 -2.98 0.51 -11.63
N ALA A 203 -2.10 1.29 -11.00
CA ALA A 203 -0.69 1.31 -11.33
C ALA A 203 0.03 -0.01 -10.99
N THR A 204 -0.33 -0.63 -9.86
CA THR A 204 0.25 -1.91 -9.40
C THR A 204 -0.31 -3.13 -10.13
N SER A 205 -1.46 -3.00 -10.81
CA SER A 205 -2.05 -4.05 -11.66
C SER A 205 -1.62 -3.98 -13.14
N GLY A 206 -0.61 -3.18 -13.44
CA GLY A 206 -0.02 -3.06 -14.79
C GLY A 206 -0.45 -1.82 -15.57
N GLY A 207 -1.27 -0.95 -14.97
CA GLY A 207 -1.63 0.33 -15.57
C GLY A 207 -2.46 0.18 -16.85
N GLU A 208 -3.34 -0.81 -16.90
CA GLU A 208 -4.25 -1.08 -18.00
C GLU A 208 -5.68 -1.22 -17.48
N ASN A 209 -6.59 -0.41 -18.03
CA ASN A 209 -7.99 -0.44 -17.64
C ASN A 209 -8.60 -1.83 -17.88
N ASN A 210 -9.45 -2.28 -16.96
CA ASN A 210 -10.30 -3.48 -17.07
C ASN A 210 -9.63 -4.86 -16.96
N THR A 211 -8.37 -4.96 -16.55
CA THR A 211 -7.72 -6.28 -16.39
C THR A 211 -7.85 -6.86 -14.99
N SER A 212 -8.16 -6.03 -13.99
CA SER A 212 -8.28 -6.43 -12.57
C SER A 212 -9.42 -5.74 -11.81
N ASN A 213 -10.42 -5.17 -12.50
CA ASN A 213 -11.41 -4.24 -11.92
C ASN A 213 -10.78 -3.01 -11.22
N GLU A 214 -9.50 -2.77 -11.44
CA GLU A 214 -8.74 -1.63 -10.92
C GLU A 214 -8.59 -0.57 -12.00
N SER A 215 -9.41 0.47 -11.92
CA SER A 215 -9.32 1.67 -12.76
C SER A 215 -9.01 2.88 -11.91
N ILE A 216 -8.37 3.88 -12.52
CA ILE A 216 -8.20 5.20 -11.91
C ILE A 216 -9.59 5.78 -11.62
N THR A 217 -9.83 6.22 -10.39
CA THR A 217 -11.08 6.91 -10.06
C THR A 217 -11.16 8.22 -10.87
N PRO A 218 -12.23 8.44 -11.65
CA PRO A 218 -12.38 9.67 -12.42
C PRO A 218 -12.34 10.91 -11.50
N GLU A 219 -11.67 11.97 -11.95
CA GLU A 219 -11.49 13.20 -11.16
C GLU A 219 -12.80 13.77 -10.63
N ALA A 220 -13.86 13.81 -11.45
CA ALA A 220 -15.17 14.30 -11.02
C ALA A 220 -15.78 13.44 -9.88
N THR A 221 -15.61 12.11 -9.94
CA THR A 221 -16.07 11.18 -8.90
C THR A 221 -15.26 11.34 -7.63
N PHE A 222 -13.93 11.48 -7.76
CA PHE A 222 -13.04 11.73 -6.65
C PHE A 222 -13.41 13.02 -5.92
N SER A 223 -13.51 14.13 -6.65
CA SER A 223 -13.84 15.45 -6.11
C SER A 223 -15.19 15.44 -5.39
N TYR A 224 -16.21 14.85 -5.99
CA TYR A 224 -17.53 14.71 -5.36
C TYR A 224 -17.44 13.97 -4.01
N ALA A 225 -16.79 12.80 -3.99
CA ALA A 225 -16.70 11.99 -2.78
C ALA A 225 -15.86 12.68 -1.69
N TYR A 226 -14.75 13.32 -2.07
CA TYR A 226 -13.86 14.00 -1.15
C TYR A 226 -14.52 15.25 -0.54
N GLU A 227 -15.23 16.05 -1.35
CA GLU A 227 -16.02 17.19 -0.86
C GLU A 227 -17.15 16.74 0.08
N LEU A 228 -17.85 15.65 -0.26
CA LEU A 228 -18.89 15.09 0.61
C LEU A 228 -18.32 14.66 1.97
N LEU A 229 -17.14 14.01 2.00
CA LEU A 229 -16.46 13.64 3.24
C LEU A 229 -16.15 14.88 4.07
N ILE A 230 -15.51 15.90 3.49
CA ILE A 230 -15.11 17.12 4.21
C ILE A 230 -16.33 17.88 4.75
N ASN A 231 -17.31 18.14 3.89
CA ASN A 231 -18.52 18.89 4.25
C ASN A 231 -19.28 18.17 5.37
N THR A 232 -19.38 16.85 5.32
CA THR A 232 -20.07 16.06 6.35
C THR A 232 -19.28 16.04 7.65
N LEU A 233 -17.97 15.74 7.63
CA LEU A 233 -17.14 15.67 8.83
C LEU A 233 -17.09 17.02 9.58
N THR A 234 -17.17 18.13 8.85
CA THR A 234 -17.14 19.49 9.44
C THR A 234 -18.52 20.06 9.77
N SER A 235 -19.61 19.38 9.40
CA SER A 235 -20.99 19.88 9.54
C SER A 235 -21.40 20.23 10.98
N ASN A 236 -20.84 19.52 11.96
CA ASN A 236 -21.07 19.75 13.40
C ASN A 236 -19.91 20.52 14.07
N GLY A 237 -19.08 21.21 13.29
CA GLY A 237 -18.00 22.07 13.81
C GLY A 237 -16.67 21.38 14.10
N ALA A 238 -16.57 20.06 13.83
CA ALA A 238 -15.30 19.34 13.97
C ALA A 238 -14.21 20.00 13.11
N LYS A 239 -13.01 20.09 13.67
CA LYS A 239 -11.80 20.47 12.91
C LYS A 239 -11.07 19.21 12.48
N GLY A 240 -10.05 19.33 11.65
CA GLY A 240 -9.27 18.17 11.27
C GLY A 240 -8.06 18.48 10.45
N ALA A 241 -7.29 17.44 10.17
CA ALA A 241 -6.15 17.46 9.27
C ALA A 241 -6.43 16.54 8.07
N LEU A 242 -6.11 17.04 6.88
CA LEU A 242 -6.14 16.28 5.63
C LEU A 242 -4.69 15.97 5.25
N ALA A 243 -4.40 14.71 4.95
CA ALA A 243 -3.09 14.31 4.46
C ALA A 243 -3.10 14.25 2.93
N ASN A 244 -2.01 14.69 2.30
CA ASN A 244 -1.86 14.67 0.85
C ASN A 244 -1.59 13.25 0.33
N ILE A 245 -1.80 13.06 -0.96
CA ILE A 245 -1.43 11.84 -1.67
C ILE A 245 -0.03 12.07 -2.23
N PRO A 246 1.01 11.37 -1.76
CA PRO A 246 2.34 11.47 -2.35
C PRO A 246 2.35 10.86 -3.76
N ASP A 247 3.39 11.15 -4.53
CA ASP A 247 3.61 10.47 -5.81
C ASP A 247 3.73 8.96 -5.57
N ILE A 248 2.77 8.21 -6.09
CA ILE A 248 2.72 6.75 -5.91
C ILE A 248 3.88 6.05 -6.61
N THR A 249 4.51 6.67 -7.61
CA THR A 249 5.64 6.10 -8.33
C THR A 249 6.96 6.21 -7.56
N ALA A 250 6.98 6.96 -6.46
CA ALA A 250 8.16 7.09 -5.61
C ALA A 250 8.34 5.92 -4.62
N ILE A 251 7.36 5.01 -4.51
CA ILE A 251 7.47 3.86 -3.60
C ILE A 251 8.41 2.79 -4.20
N PRO A 252 9.08 1.96 -3.35
CA PRO A 252 10.04 0.97 -3.83
C PRO A 252 9.50 -0.04 -4.86
N PHE A 253 8.18 -0.26 -4.91
CA PHE A 253 7.55 -1.11 -5.92
C PHE A 253 7.86 -0.65 -7.35
N PHE A 254 7.94 0.66 -7.60
CA PHE A 254 8.26 1.23 -8.91
C PHE A 254 9.75 1.48 -9.12
N ASN A 255 10.63 0.87 -8.31
CA ASN A 255 12.03 0.72 -8.67
C ASN A 255 12.14 -0.33 -9.77
N THR A 256 12.50 0.11 -10.97
CA THR A 256 12.49 -0.70 -12.19
C THR A 256 13.89 -0.91 -12.75
N ILE A 257 14.00 -1.88 -13.66
CA ILE A 257 15.12 -1.97 -14.59
C ILE A 257 14.79 -1.22 -15.89
N PRO A 258 15.80 -0.73 -16.64
CA PRO A 258 15.56 -0.13 -17.94
C PRO A 258 14.82 -1.09 -18.88
N ALA A 259 13.80 -0.59 -19.60
CA ALA A 259 13.11 -1.38 -20.61
C ALA A 259 14.07 -1.95 -21.67
N MET A 260 15.13 -1.20 -21.98
CA MET A 260 16.27 -1.61 -22.81
C MET A 260 17.39 -2.27 -21.97
N GLY A 261 17.02 -3.26 -21.15
CA GLY A 261 17.93 -3.90 -20.19
C GLY A 261 18.42 -5.28 -20.60
N LEU A 262 17.88 -5.87 -21.68
CA LEU A 262 18.23 -7.21 -22.11
C LEU A 262 19.59 -7.21 -22.84
N LEU A 263 20.65 -7.54 -22.10
CA LEU A 263 22.01 -7.65 -22.64
C LEU A 263 22.24 -9.02 -23.26
N LEU A 264 22.51 -9.06 -24.56
CA LEU A 264 22.75 -10.29 -25.32
C LEU A 264 24.15 -10.30 -25.93
N ASP A 265 24.77 -11.48 -25.97
CA ASP A 265 25.87 -11.73 -26.89
C ASP A 265 25.33 -12.08 -28.30
N GLU A 266 26.25 -12.24 -29.26
CA GLU A 266 25.87 -12.51 -30.65
C GLU A 266 25.15 -13.86 -30.81
N ASN A 267 25.56 -14.88 -30.07
CA ASN A 267 24.94 -16.21 -30.14
C ASN A 267 23.52 -16.19 -29.58
N ALA A 268 23.31 -15.56 -28.43
CA ALA A 268 22.01 -15.42 -27.79
C ALA A 268 21.05 -14.57 -28.65
N ALA A 269 21.54 -13.48 -29.25
CA ALA A 269 20.74 -12.68 -30.17
C ALA A 269 20.30 -13.47 -31.40
N ASN A 270 21.22 -14.25 -32.01
CA ASN A 270 20.89 -15.09 -33.16
C ASN A 270 19.89 -16.20 -32.78
N ALA A 271 20.08 -16.86 -31.64
CA ALA A 271 19.17 -17.91 -31.18
C ALA A 271 17.76 -17.38 -30.90
N LEU A 272 17.63 -16.19 -30.31
CA LEU A 272 16.32 -15.56 -30.11
C LEU A 272 15.68 -15.17 -31.45
N ASN A 273 16.44 -14.60 -32.40
CA ASN A 273 15.93 -14.30 -33.73
C ASN A 273 15.39 -15.57 -34.41
N GLU A 274 16.14 -16.67 -34.42
CA GLU A 274 15.70 -17.95 -34.99
C GLU A 274 14.42 -18.49 -34.32
N ALA A 275 14.30 -18.34 -33.00
CA ALA A 275 13.11 -18.77 -32.27
C ALA A 275 11.86 -17.93 -32.62
N TYR A 276 12.02 -16.60 -32.74
CA TYR A 276 10.92 -15.72 -33.13
C TYR A 276 10.55 -15.87 -34.61
N ASP A 277 11.51 -16.13 -35.50
CA ASP A 277 11.24 -16.47 -36.91
C ASP A 277 10.38 -17.74 -37.01
N GLN A 278 10.64 -18.75 -36.17
CA GLN A 278 9.79 -19.96 -36.09
C GLN A 278 8.38 -19.65 -35.57
N ALA A 279 8.25 -18.77 -34.59
CA ALA A 279 6.95 -18.31 -34.10
C ALA A 279 6.19 -17.52 -35.19
N GLU A 280 6.87 -16.68 -35.97
CA GLU A 280 6.28 -15.98 -37.12
C GLU A 280 5.79 -16.97 -38.17
N MET A 281 6.58 -17.99 -38.54
CA MET A 281 6.16 -19.04 -39.48
C MET A 281 4.92 -19.80 -38.97
N LEU A 282 4.85 -20.08 -37.67
CA LEU A 282 3.68 -20.70 -37.07
C LEU A 282 2.44 -19.80 -37.20
N ILE A 283 2.55 -18.52 -36.87
CA ILE A 283 1.44 -17.56 -37.02
C ILE A 283 1.03 -17.41 -38.48
N GLN A 284 1.99 -17.39 -39.41
CA GLN A 284 1.72 -17.34 -40.84
C GLN A 284 0.92 -18.56 -41.30
N SER A 285 1.24 -19.76 -40.79
CA SER A 285 0.48 -20.99 -41.06
C SER A 285 -0.95 -20.96 -40.51
N MET A 286 -1.24 -20.08 -39.54
CA MET A 286 -2.59 -19.85 -38.98
C MET A 286 -3.43 -18.87 -39.80
N GLY A 287 -3.00 -18.50 -41.01
CA GLY A 287 -3.77 -17.64 -41.92
C GLY A 287 -3.36 -16.17 -41.90
N LEU A 288 -2.19 -15.84 -41.34
CA LEU A 288 -1.61 -14.49 -41.35
C LEU A 288 -0.30 -14.47 -42.16
N PRO A 289 -0.34 -14.66 -43.49
CA PRO A 289 0.84 -15.00 -44.30
C PRO A 289 1.95 -13.94 -44.36
N ASN A 290 1.65 -12.68 -44.00
CA ASN A 290 2.62 -11.58 -43.95
C ASN A 290 2.92 -11.14 -42.52
N PHE A 291 2.58 -11.97 -41.53
CA PHE A 291 2.83 -11.64 -40.13
C PHE A 291 4.34 -11.56 -39.85
N SER A 292 4.74 -10.50 -39.16
CA SER A 292 6.01 -10.37 -38.48
C SER A 292 5.80 -9.59 -37.19
N TYR A 293 6.55 -9.93 -36.15
CA TYR A 293 6.59 -9.17 -34.89
C TYR A 293 7.21 -7.78 -35.07
N GLY A 294 8.00 -7.57 -36.12
CA GLY A 294 8.61 -6.26 -36.43
C GLY A 294 9.76 -5.86 -35.51
N PHE A 295 10.34 -6.81 -34.75
CA PHE A 295 11.55 -6.60 -33.97
C PHE A 295 12.60 -7.67 -34.28
N HIS A 296 13.86 -7.35 -34.00
CA HIS A 296 14.98 -8.29 -34.06
C HIS A 296 15.94 -8.00 -32.90
N PHE A 297 16.66 -9.02 -32.47
CA PHE A 297 17.71 -8.93 -31.45
C PHE A 297 19.06 -8.69 -32.09
N LYS A 298 19.93 -8.00 -31.36
CA LYS A 298 21.34 -7.76 -31.71
C LYS A 298 22.23 -7.99 -30.50
N ALA A 299 23.53 -8.15 -30.73
CA ALA A 299 24.51 -8.09 -29.65
C ALA A 299 24.43 -6.71 -28.94
N GLY A 300 24.53 -6.72 -27.61
CA GLY A 300 24.35 -5.54 -26.76
C GLY A 300 22.94 -5.46 -26.16
N TYR A 301 22.51 -4.24 -25.80
CA TYR A 301 21.23 -3.99 -25.15
C TYR A 301 20.05 -4.01 -26.13
N ASN A 302 19.02 -4.76 -25.75
CA ASN A 302 17.74 -4.90 -26.44
C ASN A 302 16.60 -4.61 -25.46
N ALA A 303 15.39 -4.38 -26.00
CA ALA A 303 14.19 -4.36 -25.19
C ALA A 303 13.84 -5.78 -24.73
N PHE A 304 13.29 -5.90 -23.51
CA PHE A 304 12.64 -7.13 -23.09
C PHE A 304 11.42 -7.43 -23.97
N VAL A 305 11.09 -8.71 -24.16
CA VAL A 305 9.83 -9.11 -24.77
C VAL A 305 8.79 -9.30 -23.67
N ILE A 306 7.61 -8.74 -23.88
CA ILE A 306 6.48 -8.82 -22.96
C ILE A 306 5.24 -9.32 -23.70
N GLU A 307 4.32 -9.93 -22.94
CA GLU A 307 2.99 -10.26 -23.45
C GLU A 307 2.26 -8.98 -23.88
N ASP A 308 1.68 -9.01 -25.08
CA ASP A 308 0.85 -7.93 -25.60
C ASP A 308 -0.63 -8.31 -25.46
N ARG A 309 -1.30 -7.74 -24.46
CA ARG A 309 -2.73 -7.96 -24.24
C ARG A 309 -3.60 -7.33 -25.32
N ASN A 310 -3.07 -6.32 -26.03
CA ASN A 310 -3.75 -5.62 -27.13
C ASN A 310 -3.31 -6.14 -28.50
N PHE A 311 -2.74 -7.35 -28.55
CA PHE A 311 -2.24 -7.92 -29.80
C PHE A 311 -3.38 -8.02 -30.83
N PRO A 312 -3.19 -7.45 -32.04
CA PRO A 312 -4.29 -7.24 -32.98
C PRO A 312 -4.76 -8.52 -33.70
N TYR A 313 -4.12 -9.65 -33.42
CA TYR A 313 -4.36 -10.92 -34.10
C TYR A 313 -4.93 -11.98 -33.16
N PRO A 314 -5.89 -12.80 -33.63
CA PRO A 314 -6.52 -13.83 -32.81
C PRO A 314 -5.67 -15.12 -32.72
N VAL A 315 -4.41 -14.99 -32.32
CA VAL A 315 -3.47 -16.11 -32.12
C VAL A 315 -3.48 -16.59 -30.66
N PRO A 316 -2.96 -17.78 -30.33
CA PRO A 316 -2.78 -18.21 -28.94
C PRO A 316 -2.02 -17.17 -28.08
N ALA A 317 -2.39 -17.02 -26.80
CA ALA A 317 -1.82 -16.00 -25.91
C ALA A 317 -0.28 -16.08 -25.81
N ALA A 318 0.28 -17.29 -25.80
CA ALA A 318 1.74 -17.51 -25.79
C ALA A 318 2.49 -16.91 -27.00
N LEU A 319 1.78 -16.56 -28.08
CA LEU A 319 2.34 -15.94 -29.27
C LEU A 319 2.05 -14.43 -29.35
N ARG A 320 1.30 -13.88 -28.40
CA ARG A 320 0.93 -12.45 -28.36
C ARG A 320 1.99 -11.67 -27.62
N VAL A 321 3.03 -11.26 -28.31
CA VAL A 321 4.17 -10.58 -27.68
C VAL A 321 4.66 -9.39 -28.47
N ARG A 322 5.36 -8.48 -27.77
CA ARG A 322 6.06 -7.34 -28.36
C ARG A 322 7.28 -6.98 -27.54
N GLN A 323 8.20 -6.21 -28.11
CA GLN A 323 9.23 -5.56 -27.31
C GLN A 323 8.63 -4.45 -26.42
N ALA A 324 9.16 -4.33 -25.21
CA ALA A 324 8.84 -3.25 -24.28
C ALA A 324 9.24 -1.89 -24.87
N LYS A 325 8.43 -0.87 -24.60
CA LYS A 325 8.66 0.51 -25.04
C LYS A 325 9.60 1.22 -24.05
N PRO A 326 10.37 2.25 -24.50
CA PRO A 326 11.32 2.94 -23.63
C PRO A 326 10.74 3.59 -22.36
N ASN A 327 9.44 3.90 -22.36
CA ASN A 327 8.73 4.52 -21.23
C ASN A 327 7.95 3.51 -20.36
N GLU A 328 8.06 2.21 -20.64
CA GLU A 328 7.42 1.17 -19.84
C GLU A 328 8.29 0.77 -18.65
N LEU A 329 7.62 0.42 -17.56
CA LEU A 329 8.23 0.10 -16.27
C LEU A 329 8.39 -1.42 -16.15
N ILE A 330 9.63 -1.91 -16.16
CA ILE A 330 9.94 -3.33 -15.93
C ILE A 330 10.29 -3.53 -14.45
N LEU A 331 9.40 -4.18 -13.71
CA LEU A 331 9.52 -4.37 -12.27
C LEU A 331 10.66 -5.34 -11.95
N LEU A 332 11.32 -5.16 -10.79
CA LEU A 332 12.33 -6.11 -10.29
C LEU A 332 11.76 -7.50 -10.00
N THR A 333 10.45 -7.60 -9.79
CA THR A 333 9.72 -8.86 -9.57
C THR A 333 9.32 -9.55 -10.87
N THR A 334 9.60 -8.96 -12.04
CA THR A 334 9.33 -9.61 -13.33
C THR A 334 10.25 -10.84 -13.43
N PRO A 335 9.70 -12.05 -13.65
CA PRO A 335 10.53 -13.25 -13.87
C PRO A 335 11.56 -12.98 -14.96
N GLN A 336 12.81 -13.35 -14.69
CA GLN A 336 13.94 -13.14 -15.63
C GLN A 336 14.31 -14.42 -16.37
N ASP A 337 13.52 -15.48 -16.20
CA ASP A 337 13.73 -16.85 -16.70
C ASP A 337 12.68 -17.27 -17.73
#